data_AF-A0A8J2ZKA8-F1
#
_entry.id   AF-A0A8J2ZKA8-F1
#
_cell.length_a   1.000
_cell.length_b   1.000
_cell.length_c   1.000
_cell.angle_alpha   90.00
_cell.angle_beta   90.00
_cell.angle_gamma   90.00
#
_symmetry.space_group_name_H-M   'P 1'
#
loop_
_entity.id
_entity.type
_entity.pdbx_description
1 polymer ?
#
loop_
_entity_poly.entity_id
_entity_poly.type
_entity_poly.pdbx_seq_one_letter_code
_entity_poly.pdbx_strand_id
1 'polypeptide(L)'
;MSLDRQALPADTEVVLLSLRIHLAQLQAEAVRKQLPGDIVTRFAAYETVLTEDVPLLPLLEGPMTFLRGGVEDEYVTSALDSGFVAGWRHLCDLHDRLALRLGPDGFSGAETLTLRSEIAPAEIRCISQDAARAFDNLSVSDALRDTMSHLCDTIKRQTDLLADLRDRTPKRPSLLACSLKITGAIILGTLTCAASVAAIAQTASGAALLAALEPLAQKLLLLFA
;
A
#
# COMPACT_ATOMS: atom_id res chain seq x y z
N MET A 1 -15.55 -14.52 -7.27
CA MET A 1 -15.86 -13.51 -8.31
C MET A 1 -14.53 -12.93 -8.74
N SER A 2 -14.13 -13.18 -9.99
CA SER A 2 -12.94 -12.54 -10.57
C SER A 2 -13.30 -11.08 -10.78
N LEU A 3 -12.54 -10.15 -10.20
CA LEU A 3 -12.54 -8.79 -10.72
C LEU A 3 -12.09 -8.91 -12.17
N ASP A 4 -12.95 -8.51 -13.11
CA ASP A 4 -12.50 -8.22 -14.46
C ASP A 4 -11.32 -7.27 -14.29
N ARG A 5 -10.12 -7.72 -14.65
CA ARG A 5 -8.92 -6.89 -14.66
C ARG A 5 -9.20 -5.78 -15.67
N GLN A 6 -9.75 -4.67 -15.22
CA GLN A 6 -9.91 -3.48 -16.04
C GLN A 6 -8.52 -3.13 -16.54
N ALA A 7 -8.36 -3.13 -17.86
CA ALA A 7 -7.14 -2.65 -18.49
C ALA A 7 -6.89 -1.21 -18.00
N LEU A 8 -5.66 -0.93 -17.60
CA LEU A 8 -5.28 0.42 -17.21
C LEU A 8 -5.45 1.34 -18.43
N PRO A 9 -5.80 2.62 -18.22
CA PRO A 9 -5.71 3.60 -19.30
C PRO A 9 -4.31 3.57 -19.92
N ALA A 10 -4.21 3.65 -21.24
CA ALA A 10 -2.92 3.53 -21.95
C ALA A 10 -1.84 4.49 -21.41
N ASP A 11 -2.24 5.71 -21.03
CA ASP A 11 -1.34 6.68 -20.40
C ASP A 11 -0.84 6.24 -19.02
N THR A 12 -1.65 5.51 -18.25
CA THR A 12 -1.27 4.93 -16.95
C THR A 12 -0.33 3.75 -17.15
N GLU A 13 -0.55 2.91 -18.18
CA GLU A 13 0.36 1.83 -18.55
C GLU A 13 1.75 2.35 -18.94
N VAL A 14 1.80 3.46 -19.71
CA VAL A 14 3.07 4.10 -20.07
C VAL A 14 3.81 4.61 -18.84
N VAL A 15 3.11 5.24 -17.89
CA VAL A 15 3.73 5.71 -16.64
C VAL A 15 4.22 4.53 -15.80
N LEU A 16 3.41 3.47 -15.66
CA LEU A 16 3.77 2.27 -14.93
C LEU A 16 5.00 1.58 -15.54
N LEU A 17 5.04 1.45 -16.87
CA LEU A 17 6.20 0.91 -17.59
C LEU A 17 7.44 1.79 -17.40
N SER A 18 7.29 3.11 -17.49
CA SER A 18 8.38 4.07 -17.30
C SER A 18 8.96 3.98 -15.88
N LEU A 19 8.09 3.82 -14.87
CA LEU A 19 8.46 3.63 -13.47
C LEU A 19 9.26 2.34 -13.28
N ARG A 20 8.80 1.22 -13.85
CA ARG A 20 9.49 -0.08 -13.80
C ARG A 20 10.87 -0.03 -14.44
N ILE A 21 10.97 0.61 -15.62
CA ILE A 21 12.25 0.78 -16.33
C ILE A 21 13.23 1.61 -15.49
N HIS A 22 12.79 2.73 -14.93
CA HIS A 22 13.65 3.59 -14.11
C HIS A 22 14.09 2.92 -12.81
N LEU A 23 13.19 2.17 -12.18
CA LEU A 23 13.53 1.40 -10.99
C LEU A 23 14.62 0.37 -11.29
N ALA A 24 14.47 -0.41 -12.35
CA ALA A 24 15.47 -1.40 -12.76
C ALA A 24 16.83 -0.76 -13.09
N GLN A 25 16.83 0.41 -13.73
CA GLN A 25 18.06 1.16 -14.01
C GLN A 25 18.74 1.64 -12.73
N LEU A 26 17.99 2.21 -11.78
CA LEU A 26 18.53 2.65 -10.49
C LEU A 26 19.06 1.48 -9.66
N GLN A 27 18.38 0.34 -9.65
CA GLN A 27 18.86 -0.87 -8.99
C GLN A 27 20.17 -1.37 -9.60
N ALA A 28 20.23 -1.48 -10.94
CA ALA A 28 21.45 -1.89 -11.64
C ALA A 28 22.61 -0.93 -11.36
N GLU A 29 22.33 0.37 -11.32
CA GLU A 29 23.33 1.38 -11.00
C GLU A 29 23.77 1.32 -9.53
N ALA A 30 22.85 1.11 -8.59
CA ALA A 30 23.15 0.98 -7.17
C ALA A 30 24.08 -0.21 -6.90
N VAL A 31 23.82 -1.35 -7.56
CA VAL A 31 24.68 -2.54 -7.49
C VAL A 31 26.06 -2.25 -8.12
N ARG A 32 26.09 -1.64 -9.31
CA ARG A 32 27.33 -1.31 -10.02
C ARG A 32 28.23 -0.36 -9.21
N LYS A 33 27.62 0.64 -8.55
CA LYS A 33 28.31 1.62 -7.70
C LYS A 33 28.59 1.10 -6.29
N GLN A 34 28.20 -0.13 -5.96
CA GLN A 34 28.35 -0.74 -4.63
C GLN A 34 27.78 0.15 -3.52
N LEU A 35 26.59 0.71 -3.76
CA LEU A 35 25.92 1.54 -2.77
C LEU A 35 25.61 0.74 -1.50
N PRO A 36 25.44 1.43 -0.36
CA PRO A 36 24.99 0.80 0.88
C PRO A 36 23.82 -0.14 0.67
N GLY A 37 23.86 -1.31 1.33
CA GLY A 37 22.87 -2.36 1.16
C GLY A 37 21.45 -1.90 1.48
N ASP A 38 21.28 -0.95 2.40
CA ASP A 38 19.98 -0.39 2.75
C ASP A 38 19.33 0.38 1.58
N ILE A 39 20.10 1.08 0.75
CA ILE A 39 19.59 1.74 -0.46
C ILE A 39 19.11 0.70 -1.47
N VAL A 40 19.91 -0.33 -1.73
CA VAL A 40 19.54 -1.44 -2.62
C VAL A 40 18.26 -2.13 -2.12
N THR A 41 18.17 -2.31 -0.79
CA THR A 41 17.03 -2.92 -0.14
C THR A 41 15.74 -2.13 -0.36
N ARG A 42 15.78 -0.79 -0.20
CA ARG A 42 14.60 0.06 -0.41
C ARG A 42 14.07 -0.02 -1.84
N PHE A 43 14.94 -0.06 -2.84
CA PHE A 43 14.51 -0.20 -4.24
C PHE A 43 13.87 -1.57 -4.52
N ALA A 44 14.46 -2.67 -4.05
CA ALA A 44 13.90 -4.02 -4.23
C ALA A 44 12.55 -4.21 -3.52
N ALA A 45 12.36 -3.54 -2.38
CA ALA A 45 11.07 -3.54 -1.71
C ALA A 45 9.97 -2.82 -2.52
N TYR A 46 10.31 -1.70 -3.17
CA TYR A 46 9.39 -1.01 -4.06
C TYR A 46 9.12 -1.81 -5.34
N GLU A 47 10.10 -2.54 -5.86
CA GLU A 47 9.94 -3.43 -7.02
C GLU A 47 8.90 -4.53 -6.74
N THR A 48 8.95 -5.14 -5.56
CA THR A 48 8.08 -6.26 -5.17
C THR A 48 6.59 -5.91 -5.26
N VAL A 49 6.22 -4.67 -4.94
CA VAL A 49 4.83 -4.19 -5.03
C VAL A 49 4.48 -3.62 -6.41
N LEU A 50 5.49 -3.32 -7.24
CA LEU A 50 5.34 -2.70 -8.54
C LEU A 50 5.20 -3.73 -9.69
N THR A 51 5.60 -4.98 -9.47
CA THR A 51 5.55 -6.05 -10.48
C THR A 51 4.13 -6.49 -10.83
N GLU A 52 3.13 -6.17 -10.01
CA GLU A 52 1.72 -6.49 -10.27
C GLU A 52 1.15 -5.75 -11.49
N ASP A 53 0.36 -6.42 -12.33
CA ASP A 53 -0.23 -5.83 -13.55
C ASP A 53 -1.02 -4.54 -13.27
N VAL A 54 -1.72 -4.50 -12.13
CA VAL A 54 -2.43 -3.33 -11.61
C VAL A 54 -2.04 -3.16 -10.14
N PRO A 55 -0.99 -2.39 -9.82
CA PRO A 55 -0.51 -2.27 -8.46
C PRO A 55 -1.46 -1.42 -7.62
N LEU A 56 -1.71 -1.84 -6.38
CA LEU A 56 -2.56 -1.11 -5.44
C LEU A 56 -1.78 0.07 -4.84
N LEU A 57 -2.28 1.29 -5.04
CA LEU A 57 -1.64 2.50 -4.54
C LEU A 57 -1.27 2.45 -3.03
N PRO A 58 -2.11 1.95 -2.11
CA PRO A 58 -1.76 1.85 -0.69
C PRO A 58 -0.54 0.95 -0.41
N LEU A 59 -0.31 -0.07 -1.25
CA LEU A 59 0.84 -0.95 -1.15
C LEU A 59 2.10 -0.32 -1.78
N LEU A 60 1.93 0.58 -2.75
CA LEU A 60 3.03 1.35 -3.34
C LEU A 60 3.53 2.48 -2.43
N GLU A 61 2.64 3.15 -1.70
CA GLU A 61 2.99 4.33 -0.86
C GLU A 61 3.91 3.98 0.32
N GLY A 62 3.80 2.76 0.86
CA GLY A 62 4.61 2.33 1.99
C GLY A 62 6.10 2.30 1.66
N PRO A 63 6.53 1.45 0.69
CA PRO A 63 7.91 1.42 0.25
C PRO A 63 8.37 2.76 -0.35
N MET A 64 7.49 3.50 -1.02
CA MET A 64 7.82 4.83 -1.57
C MET A 64 8.15 5.85 -0.47
N THR A 65 7.54 5.78 0.71
CA THR A 65 7.86 6.68 1.82
C THR A 65 9.33 6.56 2.24
N PHE A 66 9.91 5.35 2.25
CA PHE A 66 11.34 5.17 2.55
C PHE A 66 12.26 5.64 1.43
N LEU A 67 11.81 5.53 0.18
CA LEU A 67 12.53 6.06 -0.97
C LEU A 67 12.54 7.60 -0.93
N ARG A 68 11.39 8.24 -0.68
CA ARG A 68 11.31 9.71 -0.50
C ARG A 68 12.19 10.17 0.66
N GLY A 69 12.05 9.54 1.84
CA GLY A 69 12.89 9.89 2.99
C GLY A 69 14.38 9.74 2.72
N GLY A 70 14.79 8.74 1.94
CA GLY A 70 16.20 8.55 1.56
C GLY A 70 16.75 9.61 0.60
N VAL A 71 15.95 10.09 -0.36
CA VAL A 71 16.38 11.11 -1.33
C VAL A 71 16.28 12.54 -0.79
N GLU A 72 15.48 12.75 0.26
CA GLU A 72 15.35 14.01 0.98
C GLU A 72 16.38 14.15 2.12
N ASP A 73 16.94 13.04 2.59
CA ASP A 73 17.98 13.04 3.61
C ASP A 73 19.34 13.44 3.02
N GLU A 74 19.84 14.60 3.44
CA GLU A 74 21.13 15.13 3.01
C GLU A 74 22.29 14.22 3.44
N TYR A 75 22.19 13.54 4.59
CA TYR A 75 23.21 12.61 5.06
C TYR A 75 23.33 11.39 4.14
N VAL A 76 22.21 10.93 3.58
CA VAL A 76 22.19 9.83 2.60
C VAL A 76 22.67 10.32 1.24
N THR A 77 22.22 11.49 0.79
CA THR A 77 22.45 11.95 -0.58
C THR A 77 23.78 12.66 -0.80
N SER A 78 24.42 13.23 0.23
CA SER A 78 25.70 13.94 0.10
C SER A 78 26.85 13.04 -0.35
N ALA A 79 26.76 11.74 -0.08
CA ALA A 79 27.75 10.74 -0.46
C ALA A 79 27.47 10.12 -1.86
N LEU A 80 26.36 10.48 -2.50
CA LEU A 80 25.92 9.89 -3.76
C LEU A 80 26.23 10.80 -4.94
N ASP A 81 26.42 10.19 -6.10
CA ASP A 81 26.57 10.90 -7.36
C ASP A 81 25.31 11.69 -7.71
N SER A 82 25.47 12.96 -8.10
CA SER A 82 24.37 13.87 -8.40
C SER A 82 23.42 13.34 -9.50
N GLY A 83 23.94 12.59 -10.46
CA GLY A 83 23.15 11.92 -11.50
C GLY A 83 22.24 10.84 -10.92
N PHE A 84 22.76 10.04 -9.98
CA PHE A 84 21.98 9.02 -9.28
C PHE A 84 20.86 9.64 -8.43
N VAL A 85 21.18 10.70 -7.68
CA VAL A 85 20.20 11.43 -6.86
C VAL A 85 19.10 12.04 -7.74
N ALA A 86 19.45 12.60 -8.91
CA ALA A 86 18.48 13.11 -9.87
C ALA A 86 17.57 12.00 -10.42
N GLY A 87 18.14 10.83 -10.74
CA GLY A 87 17.37 9.66 -11.16
C GLY A 87 16.41 9.16 -10.08
N TRP A 88 16.86 9.13 -8.82
CA TRP A 88 16.02 8.77 -7.68
C TRP A 88 14.86 9.76 -7.51
N ARG A 89 15.11 11.07 -7.55
CA ARG A 89 14.02 12.06 -7.51
C ARG A 89 13.03 11.88 -8.66
N HIS A 90 13.52 11.59 -9.85
CA HIS A 90 12.66 11.32 -10.99
C HIS A 90 11.78 10.07 -10.80
N LEU A 91 12.29 9.01 -10.14
CA LEU A 91 11.49 7.86 -9.76
C LEU A 91 10.33 8.26 -8.82
N CYS A 92 10.59 9.12 -7.83
CA CYS A 92 9.55 9.66 -6.95
C CYS A 92 8.51 10.48 -7.74
N ASP A 93 8.94 11.34 -8.67
CA ASP A 93 8.03 12.11 -9.53
C ASP A 93 7.14 11.20 -10.39
N LEU A 94 7.71 10.12 -10.94
CA LEU A 94 6.96 9.13 -11.72
C LEU A 94 5.94 8.39 -10.84
N HIS A 95 6.30 8.10 -9.59
CA HIS A 95 5.37 7.54 -8.62
C HIS A 95 4.22 8.51 -8.34
N ASP A 96 4.49 9.80 -8.08
CA ASP A 96 3.45 10.80 -7.81
C ASP A 96 2.49 10.94 -9.01
N ARG A 97 3.05 10.89 -10.22
CA ARG A 97 2.28 10.84 -11.46
C ARG A 97 1.41 9.59 -11.58
N LEU A 98 1.90 8.44 -11.13
CA LEU A 98 1.13 7.21 -11.08
C LEU A 98 0.04 7.31 -10.00
N ALA A 99 0.37 7.84 -8.82
CA ALA A 99 -0.55 8.05 -7.71
C ALA A 99 -1.71 8.98 -8.07
N LEU A 100 -1.47 10.05 -8.82
CA LEU A 100 -2.54 10.92 -9.34
C LEU A 100 -3.47 10.19 -10.32
N ARG A 101 -2.94 9.21 -11.06
CA ARG A 101 -3.70 8.41 -12.03
C ARG A 101 -4.43 7.22 -11.41
N LEU A 102 -3.90 6.67 -10.31
CA LEU A 102 -4.50 5.58 -9.55
C LEU A 102 -5.39 6.08 -8.40
N GLY A 103 -5.18 7.32 -7.97
CA GLY A 103 -5.93 8.01 -6.93
C GLY A 103 -7.31 8.49 -7.41
N PRO A 104 -8.11 9.08 -6.49
CA PRO A 104 -9.53 9.35 -6.69
C PRO A 104 -9.90 10.32 -7.83
N ASP A 105 -8.92 10.96 -8.47
CA ASP A 105 -9.13 11.82 -9.65
C ASP A 105 -8.71 11.15 -10.98
N GLY A 106 -7.91 10.07 -10.92
CA GLY A 106 -7.48 9.28 -12.09
C GLY A 106 -8.33 8.03 -12.34
N PHE A 107 -8.98 7.54 -11.28
CA PHE A 107 -10.28 6.88 -11.39
C PHE A 107 -11.34 7.96 -11.20
N SER A 108 -12.07 8.33 -12.25
CA SER A 108 -13.28 9.17 -12.14
C SER A 108 -14.34 8.43 -11.32
N GLY A 109 -14.14 8.45 -10.01
CA GLY A 109 -14.83 7.70 -8.99
C GLY A 109 -14.41 8.21 -7.61
N ALA A 110 -14.21 9.51 -7.46
CA ALA A 110 -14.48 10.18 -6.19
C ALA A 110 -16.00 10.17 -5.92
N GLU A 111 -16.61 8.99 -5.98
CA GLU A 111 -17.73 8.71 -5.12
C GLU A 111 -17.14 8.81 -3.71
N THR A 112 -17.66 9.76 -2.96
CA THR A 112 -17.49 9.84 -1.52
C THR A 112 -17.39 8.42 -0.96
N LEU A 113 -16.22 7.91 -0.53
CA LEU A 113 -16.05 6.52 -0.08
C LEU A 113 -17.26 6.11 0.75
N THR A 114 -18.23 5.46 0.10
CA THR A 114 -19.51 5.18 0.70
C THR A 114 -19.56 3.69 0.83
N LEU A 115 -19.76 3.24 2.07
CA LEU A 115 -19.92 1.84 2.32
C LEU A 115 -21.10 1.39 1.48
N ARG A 116 -20.86 0.42 0.59
CA ARG A 116 -21.93 -0.11 -0.24
C ARG A 116 -23.05 -0.59 0.68
N SER A 117 -24.25 -0.04 0.50
CA SER A 117 -25.44 -0.31 1.33
C SER A 117 -25.89 -1.77 1.31
N GLU A 118 -25.24 -2.58 0.48
CA GLU A 118 -25.51 -4.01 0.27
C GLU A 118 -24.65 -4.92 1.16
N ILE A 119 -23.49 -4.44 1.64
CA ILE A 119 -22.51 -5.28 2.37
C ILE A 119 -22.95 -5.60 3.81
N ALA A 120 -23.21 -6.85 4.15
CA ALA A 120 -23.65 -7.16 5.51
C ALA A 120 -22.58 -6.78 6.57
N PRO A 121 -22.97 -6.33 7.78
CA PRO A 121 -22.03 -6.11 8.89
C PRO A 121 -21.14 -7.31 9.21
N ALA A 122 -21.62 -8.53 8.93
CA ALA A 122 -20.85 -9.76 9.05
C ALA A 122 -19.68 -9.82 8.06
N GLU A 123 -19.87 -9.34 6.82
CA GLU A 123 -18.82 -9.30 5.79
C GLU A 123 -17.73 -8.28 6.14
N ILE A 124 -18.09 -7.17 6.79
CA ILE A 124 -17.12 -6.18 7.31
C ILE A 124 -16.26 -6.82 8.41
N ARG A 125 -16.87 -7.58 9.32
CA ARG A 125 -16.16 -8.27 10.41
C ARG A 125 -15.23 -9.39 9.92
N CYS A 126 -15.55 -10.04 8.80
CA CYS A 126 -14.69 -11.05 8.18
C CYS A 126 -13.31 -10.50 7.78
N ILE A 127 -13.18 -9.20 7.47
CA ILE A 127 -11.89 -8.58 7.11
C ILE A 127 -10.87 -8.70 8.23
N SER A 128 -11.29 -8.49 9.49
CA SER A 128 -10.41 -8.65 10.64
C SER A 128 -9.95 -10.10 10.85
N GLN A 129 -10.80 -11.07 10.53
CA GLN A 129 -10.48 -12.49 10.62
C GLN A 129 -9.51 -12.92 9.52
N ASP A 130 -9.72 -12.41 8.31
CA ASP A 130 -8.82 -12.63 7.19
C ASP A 130 -7.46 -11.97 7.42
N ALA A 131 -7.44 -10.79 8.06
CA ALA A 131 -6.22 -10.13 8.48
C ALA A 131 -5.46 -10.98 9.49
N ALA A 132 -6.11 -11.42 10.57
CA ALA A 132 -5.50 -12.31 11.57
C ALA A 132 -4.92 -13.58 10.92
N ARG A 133 -5.65 -14.23 10.01
CA ARG A 133 -5.17 -15.40 9.27
C ARG A 133 -3.98 -15.11 8.36
N ALA A 134 -3.97 -13.96 7.69
CA ALA A 134 -2.84 -13.53 6.86
C ALA A 134 -1.57 -13.38 7.69
N PHE A 135 -1.69 -12.84 8.91
CA PHE A 135 -0.55 -12.59 9.78
C PHE A 135 -0.10 -13.82 10.59
N ASP A 136 -1.01 -14.70 11.01
CA ASP A 136 -0.70 -15.92 11.78
C ASP A 136 0.12 -16.95 10.99
N ASN A 137 -0.01 -16.94 9.65
CA ASN A 137 0.68 -17.87 8.76
C ASN A 137 2.12 -17.45 8.43
N LEU A 138 2.60 -16.33 8.97
CA LEU A 138 3.93 -15.80 8.65
C LEU A 138 4.96 -16.19 9.72
N SER A 139 6.02 -16.85 9.29
CA SER A 139 7.20 -17.07 10.13
C SER A 139 8.00 -15.78 10.25
N VAL A 140 7.70 -14.96 11.26
CA VAL A 140 8.35 -13.66 11.52
C VAL A 140 8.96 -13.60 12.92
N SER A 141 9.93 -12.70 13.11
CA SER A 141 10.57 -12.42 14.40
C SER A 141 9.55 -11.88 15.41
N ASP A 142 9.84 -12.04 16.71
CA ASP A 142 8.91 -11.69 17.80
C ASP A 142 8.53 -10.19 17.77
N ALA A 143 9.48 -9.29 17.49
CA ALA A 143 9.19 -7.86 17.38
C ALA A 143 8.26 -7.52 16.19
N LEU A 144 8.38 -8.25 15.08
CA LEU A 144 7.46 -8.12 13.95
C LEU A 144 6.09 -8.68 14.29
N ARG A 145 6.04 -9.79 15.03
CA ARG A 145 4.81 -10.44 15.49
C ARG A 145 3.99 -9.51 16.39
N ASP A 146 4.64 -8.82 17.32
CA ASP A 146 3.98 -7.83 18.18
C ASP A 146 3.43 -6.66 17.37
N THR A 147 4.21 -6.16 16.41
CA THR A 147 3.77 -5.11 15.49
C THR A 147 2.56 -5.57 14.68
N MET A 148 2.60 -6.77 14.07
CA MET A 148 1.49 -7.33 13.30
C MET A 148 0.24 -7.58 14.17
N SER A 149 0.42 -8.01 15.43
CA SER A 149 -0.67 -8.17 16.40
C SER A 149 -1.36 -6.83 16.70
N HIS A 150 -0.59 -5.74 16.85
CA HIS A 150 -1.17 -4.40 17.00
C HIS A 150 -1.90 -3.91 15.75
N LEU A 151 -1.40 -4.23 14.55
CA LEU A 151 -2.07 -3.90 13.29
C LEU A 151 -3.38 -4.70 13.15
N CYS A 152 -3.39 -6.00 13.48
CA CYS A 152 -4.60 -6.84 13.58
C CYS A 152 -5.66 -6.22 14.49
N ASP A 153 -5.27 -5.86 15.71
CA ASP A 153 -6.17 -5.28 16.70
C ASP A 153 -6.75 -3.96 16.21
N THR A 154 -5.93 -3.16 15.53
CA THR A 154 -6.36 -1.90 14.93
C THR A 154 -7.38 -2.14 13.83
N ILE A 155 -7.09 -3.05 12.87
CA ILE A 155 -8.04 -3.43 11.82
C ILE A 155 -9.34 -3.94 12.43
N LYS A 156 -9.27 -4.82 13.43
CA LYS A 156 -10.44 -5.38 14.12
C LYS A 156 -11.31 -4.31 14.75
N ARG A 157 -10.73 -3.45 15.60
CA ARG A 157 -11.45 -2.34 16.26
C ARG A 157 -12.12 -1.43 15.25
N GLN A 158 -11.44 -1.14 14.15
CA GLN A 158 -11.96 -0.32 13.07
C GLN A 158 -13.10 -1.00 12.30
N THR A 159 -12.97 -2.29 11.95
CA THR A 159 -14.05 -3.05 11.30
C THR A 159 -15.27 -3.23 12.20
N ASP A 160 -15.06 -3.43 13.51
CA ASP A 160 -16.15 -3.54 14.49
C ASP A 160 -16.89 -2.20 14.64
N LEU A 161 -16.15 -1.09 14.68
CA LEU A 161 -16.74 0.26 14.69
C LEU A 161 -17.57 0.51 13.44
N LEU A 162 -17.07 0.13 12.26
CA LEU A 162 -17.81 0.27 10.99
C LEU A 162 -19.08 -0.58 10.98
N ALA A 163 -19.01 -1.82 11.44
CA ALA A 163 -20.16 -2.71 11.53
C ALA A 163 -21.23 -2.17 12.50
N ASP A 164 -20.82 -1.69 13.68
CA ASP A 164 -21.74 -1.12 14.68
C ASP A 164 -22.38 0.19 14.20
N LEU A 165 -21.61 1.06 13.53
CA LEU A 165 -22.14 2.27 12.91
C LEU A 165 -23.13 1.95 11.79
N ARG A 166 -22.91 0.88 11.02
CA ARG A 166 -23.87 0.43 10.02
C ARG A 166 -25.17 -0.06 10.65
N ASP A 167 -25.08 -0.86 11.70
CA ASP A 167 -26.25 -1.41 12.41
C ASP A 167 -27.09 -0.29 13.07
N ARG A 168 -26.44 0.75 13.61
CA ARG A 168 -27.11 1.79 14.41
C ARG A 168 -27.53 3.03 13.64
N THR A 169 -26.96 3.25 12.45
CA THR A 169 -27.09 4.55 11.77
C THR A 169 -27.73 4.54 10.37
N PRO A 170 -28.71 3.66 10.05
CA PRO A 170 -29.38 3.69 8.74
C PRO A 170 -30.15 5.00 8.46
N LYS A 171 -30.30 5.88 9.47
CA LYS A 171 -31.02 7.17 9.40
C LYS A 171 -30.13 8.42 9.37
N ARG A 172 -28.79 8.30 9.41
CA ARG A 172 -27.88 9.47 9.37
C ARG A 172 -26.68 9.22 8.43
N PRO A 173 -26.90 9.33 7.10
CA PRO A 173 -25.89 8.97 6.08
C PRO A 173 -24.62 9.83 6.15
N SER A 174 -24.71 11.08 6.63
CA SER A 174 -23.56 11.97 6.76
C SER A 174 -22.56 11.54 7.84
N LEU A 175 -23.03 10.97 8.95
CA LEU A 175 -22.17 10.44 10.02
C LEU A 175 -21.48 9.15 9.57
N LEU A 176 -22.23 8.29 8.89
CA LEU A 176 -21.70 7.06 8.30
C LEU A 176 -20.57 7.40 7.31
N ALA A 177 -20.79 8.35 6.39
CA ALA A 177 -19.78 8.80 5.43
C ALA A 177 -18.51 9.38 6.08
N CYS A 178 -18.65 10.15 7.17
CA CYS A 178 -17.49 10.72 7.87
C CYS A 178 -16.66 9.64 8.59
N SER A 179 -17.34 8.74 9.31
CA SER A 179 -16.66 7.62 9.98
C SER A 179 -16.03 6.64 9.00
N LEU A 180 -16.64 6.43 7.83
CA LEU A 180 -16.08 5.59 6.77
C LEU A 180 -14.78 6.14 6.20
N LYS A 181 -14.71 7.45 5.98
CA LYS A 181 -13.48 8.11 5.54
C LYS A 181 -12.36 7.97 6.59
N ILE A 182 -12.69 8.23 7.86
CA ILE A 182 -11.71 8.15 8.95
C ILE A 182 -11.23 6.70 9.13
N THR A 183 -12.16 5.75 9.19
CA THR A 183 -11.80 4.35 9.42
C THR A 183 -11.13 3.73 8.20
N GLY A 184 -11.58 4.03 6.98
CA GLY A 184 -10.90 3.64 5.74
C GLY A 184 -9.48 4.17 5.69
N ALA A 185 -9.25 5.45 6.05
CA ALA A 185 -7.92 6.04 6.13
C ALA A 185 -7.03 5.35 7.20
N ILE A 186 -7.57 5.00 8.37
CA ILE A 186 -6.83 4.28 9.42
C ILE A 186 -6.44 2.88 8.95
N ILE A 187 -7.36 2.16 8.31
CA ILE A 187 -7.08 0.81 7.81
C ILE A 187 -6.06 0.86 6.68
N LEU A 188 -6.20 1.81 5.75
CA LEU A 188 -5.22 2.04 4.68
C LEU A 188 -3.85 2.40 5.25
N GLY A 189 -3.78 3.32 6.22
CA GLY A 189 -2.53 3.67 6.89
C GLY A 189 -1.89 2.47 7.60
N THR A 190 -2.70 1.59 8.17
CA THR A 190 -2.27 0.34 8.81
C THR A 190 -1.70 -0.65 7.78
N LEU A 191 -2.33 -0.79 6.61
CA LEU A 191 -1.83 -1.59 5.50
C LEU A 191 -0.53 -1.01 4.91
N THR A 192 -0.45 0.31 4.75
CA THR A 192 0.76 1.00 4.28
C THR A 192 1.90 0.83 5.28
N CYS A 193 1.62 0.86 6.58
CA CYS A 193 2.59 0.55 7.64
C CYS A 193 3.02 -0.92 7.59
N ALA A 194 2.09 -1.86 7.40
CA ALA A 194 2.41 -3.28 7.25
C ALA A 194 3.29 -3.54 6.02
N ALA A 195 2.97 -2.93 4.87
CA ALA A 195 3.75 -3.00 3.64
C ALA A 195 5.15 -2.39 3.82
N SER A 196 5.25 -1.29 4.57
CA SER A 196 6.51 -0.64 4.95
C SER A 196 7.40 -1.55 5.80
N VAL A 197 6.82 -2.23 6.79
CA VAL A 197 7.54 -3.20 7.63
C VAL A 197 7.96 -4.43 6.81
N ALA A 198 7.09 -4.91 5.91
CA ALA A 198 7.36 -6.03 5.02
C ALA A 198 8.51 -5.73 4.04
N ALA A 199 8.50 -4.52 3.48
CA ALA A 199 9.51 -3.97 2.60
C ALA A 199 10.90 -3.95 3.23
N ILE A 200 11.00 -3.52 4.49
CA ILE A 200 12.28 -3.52 5.22
C ILE A 200 12.77 -4.94 5.52
N ALA A 201 11.85 -5.88 5.77
CA ALA A 201 12.21 -7.21 6.23
C ALA A 201 12.95 -8.06 5.18
N GLN A 202 12.80 -7.82 3.87
CA GLN A 202 13.45 -8.50 2.73
C GLN A 202 13.60 -10.03 2.78
N THR A 203 12.87 -10.69 3.66
CA THR A 203 12.86 -12.14 3.80
C THR A 203 11.69 -12.71 3.00
N ALA A 204 11.71 -14.03 2.77
CA ALA A 204 10.55 -14.74 2.23
C ALA A 204 9.25 -14.40 3.00
N SER A 205 9.37 -14.09 4.29
CA SER A 205 8.29 -13.64 5.16
C SER A 205 7.75 -12.24 4.82
N GLY A 206 8.59 -11.31 4.35
CA GLY A 206 8.17 -9.98 3.89
C GLY A 206 7.41 -10.04 2.56
N ALA A 207 7.89 -10.85 1.61
CA ALA A 207 7.17 -11.10 0.36
C ALA A 207 5.83 -11.83 0.60
N ALA A 208 5.82 -12.83 1.48
CA ALA A 208 4.60 -13.52 1.89
C ALA A 208 3.61 -12.58 2.60
N LEU A 209 4.11 -11.65 3.41
CA LEU A 209 3.31 -10.62 4.07
C LEU A 209 2.65 -9.70 3.02
N LEU A 210 3.41 -9.18 2.05
CA LEU A 210 2.87 -8.36 0.97
C LEU A 210 1.79 -9.11 0.16
N ALA A 211 2.06 -10.37 -0.21
CA ALA A 211 1.09 -11.22 -0.91
C ALA A 211 -0.18 -11.47 -0.08
N ALA A 212 -0.07 -11.52 1.24
CA ALA A 212 -1.23 -11.69 2.13
C ALA A 212 -1.99 -10.37 2.39
N LEU A 213 -1.33 -9.22 2.27
CA LEU A 213 -1.94 -7.89 2.41
C LEU A 213 -2.76 -7.48 1.17
N GLU A 214 -2.38 -7.94 -0.02
CA GLU A 214 -3.08 -7.63 -1.27
C GLU A 214 -4.58 -8.01 -1.25
N PRO A 215 -4.99 -9.26 -0.95
CA PRO A 215 -6.40 -9.62 -0.92
C PRO A 215 -7.18 -8.87 0.18
N LEU A 216 -6.51 -8.45 1.26
CA LEU A 216 -7.12 -7.62 2.31
C LEU A 216 -7.38 -6.19 1.80
N ALA A 217 -6.38 -5.59 1.16
CA ALA A 217 -6.50 -4.28 0.55
C ALA A 217 -7.62 -4.28 -0.52
N GLN A 218 -7.71 -5.31 -1.34
CA GLN A 218 -8.80 -5.46 -2.32
C GLN A 218 -10.17 -5.59 -1.65
N LYS A 219 -10.32 -6.45 -0.63
CA LYS A 219 -11.57 -6.58 0.13
C LYS A 219 -12.01 -5.28 0.77
N LEU A 220 -11.05 -4.51 1.30
CA LEU A 220 -11.31 -3.20 1.87
C LEU A 220 -11.73 -2.20 0.82
N LEU A 221 -11.04 -2.12 -0.32
CA LEU A 221 -11.44 -1.25 -1.42
C LEU A 221 -12.84 -1.60 -1.93
N LEU A 222 -13.20 -2.89 -2.00
CA LEU A 222 -14.54 -3.35 -2.37
C LEU A 222 -15.64 -2.95 -1.38
N LEU A 223 -15.29 -2.63 -0.12
CA LEU A 223 -16.26 -2.11 0.84
C LEU A 223 -16.78 -0.73 0.45
N PHE A 224 -15.98 0.03 -0.28
CA PHE A 224 -16.25 1.41 -0.62
C PHE A 224 -16.56 1.51 -2.13
N ALA A 225 -17.68 2.16 -2.47
CA ALA A 225 -17.92 2.69 -3.80
C ALA A 225 -17.41 4.13 -3.84
#